data_AF-A0A8S3HW91-F1
#
_entry.id   AF-A0A8S3HW91-F1
#
_cell.length_a   1.000
_cell.length_b   1.000
_cell.length_c   1.000
_cell.angle_alpha   90.00
_cell.angle_beta   90.00
_cell.angle_gamma   90.00
#
_symmetry.space_group_name_H-M   'P 1'
#
loop_
_entity.id
_entity.type
_entity.pdbx_description
1 polymer ?
#
loop_
_entity_poly.entity_id
_entity_poly.type
_entity_poly.pdbx_seq_one_letter_code
_entity_poly.pdbx_strand_id
1 'polypeptide(L)'
;MASSTMNNLMPNEIKQYITPESLKRDFDVSISSSSTTIHVLQWNVLAQALSYTKGNFVRVNDDVVDFEKRKWRILEQIIVRRPDLCALEEMDIFNCFLENELPKYG
;
A
#
# COMPACT_ATOMS: atom_id res chain seq x y z
N MET A 1 -1.60 21.61 2.40
CA MET A 1 -1.72 21.88 0.94
C MET A 1 -1.43 20.66 0.06
N ALA A 2 -1.03 19.49 0.57
CA ALA A 2 -0.75 18.29 -0.23
C ALA A 2 -2.00 17.49 -0.69
N SER A 3 -3.18 17.76 -0.10
CA SER A 3 -4.38 16.93 -0.29
C SER A 3 -5.07 17.09 -1.64
N SER A 4 -4.86 18.19 -2.38
CA SER A 4 -5.56 18.46 -3.65
C SER A 4 -4.82 17.91 -4.87
N THR A 5 -3.49 17.76 -4.80
CA THR A 5 -2.67 17.27 -5.92
C THR A 5 -2.68 15.74 -6.03
N MET A 6 -2.79 15.01 -4.91
CA MET A 6 -2.81 13.52 -4.93
C MET A 6 -4.09 12.93 -5.53
N ASN A 7 -5.23 13.65 -5.45
CA ASN A 7 -6.50 13.19 -6.01
C ASN A 7 -6.49 13.07 -7.54
N ASN A 8 -5.53 13.72 -8.22
CA ASN A 8 -5.40 13.69 -9.67
C ASN A 8 -4.41 12.63 -10.19
N LEU A 9 -3.59 12.03 -9.33
CA LEU A 9 -2.69 10.93 -9.70
C LEU A 9 -3.27 9.55 -9.40
N MET A 10 -4.31 9.43 -8.59
CA MET A 10 -4.88 8.12 -8.24
C MET A 10 -5.85 7.66 -9.34
N PRO A 11 -5.60 6.53 -10.03
CA PRO A 11 -6.56 5.96 -10.98
C PRO A 11 -7.94 5.83 -10.36
N ASN A 12 -9.00 6.03 -11.16
CA ASN A 12 -10.38 5.97 -10.68
C ASN A 12 -10.71 4.64 -9.97
N GLU A 13 -9.98 3.59 -10.35
CA GLU A 13 -9.99 2.25 -9.82
C GLU A 13 -9.58 2.18 -8.33
N ILE A 14 -8.74 3.10 -7.85
CA ILE A 14 -8.32 3.16 -6.43
C ILE A 14 -9.35 3.93 -5.58
N LYS A 15 -10.21 4.77 -6.16
CA LYS A 15 -11.16 5.59 -5.39
C LYS A 15 -12.15 4.76 -4.56
N GLN A 16 -12.54 3.58 -5.05
CA GLN A 16 -13.35 2.62 -4.29
C GLN A 16 -12.57 1.88 -3.19
N TYR A 17 -11.24 1.92 -3.28
CA TYR A 17 -10.31 1.27 -2.37
C TYR A 17 -9.61 2.26 -1.44
N ILE A 18 -10.14 3.47 -1.31
CA ILE A 18 -9.58 4.44 -0.36
C ILE A 18 -9.69 3.88 1.06
N THR A 19 -8.61 4.02 1.81
CA THR A 19 -8.61 3.67 3.23
C THR A 19 -9.61 4.54 3.99
N PRO A 20 -10.59 3.95 4.70
CA PRO A 20 -11.55 4.71 5.51
C PRO A 20 -10.84 5.62 6.51
N GLU A 21 -11.45 6.77 6.83
CA GLU A 21 -10.87 7.75 7.77
C GLU A 21 -10.49 7.10 9.12
N SER A 22 -11.32 6.17 9.60
CA SER A 22 -11.10 5.43 10.85
C SER A 22 -9.86 4.53 10.86
N LEU A 23 -9.28 4.24 9.70
CA LEU A 23 -8.10 3.39 9.53
C LEU A 23 -6.88 4.18 9.07
N LYS A 24 -6.99 5.50 8.91
CA LYS A 24 -5.84 6.35 8.63
C LYS A 24 -4.90 6.34 9.82
N ARG A 25 -3.61 6.34 9.51
CA ARG A 25 -2.52 6.34 10.49
C ARG A 25 -1.76 7.64 10.35
N ASP A 26 -1.54 8.31 11.46
CA ASP A 26 -0.69 9.48 11.54
C ASP A 26 0.74 9.08 11.90
N PHE A 27 1.70 9.91 11.48
CA PHE A 27 3.08 9.77 11.93
C PHE A 27 3.22 10.43 13.30
N ASP A 28 3.73 9.69 14.28
CA ASP A 28 4.18 10.27 15.54
C ASP A 28 5.61 10.77 15.34
N VAL A 29 5.75 12.07 15.08
CA VAL A 29 7.00 12.69 14.63
C VAL A 29 7.59 13.53 15.76
N SER A 30 8.71 13.08 16.33
CA SER A 30 9.58 13.90 17.20
C SER A 30 10.89 14.24 16.47
N ILE A 31 10.82 15.07 15.43
CA ILE A 31 12.03 15.44 14.64
C ILE A 31 12.78 16.60 15.32
N SER A 32 14.08 16.41 15.54
CA SER A 32 15.04 17.51 15.73
C SER A 32 15.42 18.11 14.37
N SER A 33 15.35 19.43 14.25
CA SER A 33 15.34 20.21 12.99
C SER A 33 16.60 20.16 12.09
N SER A 34 17.58 19.27 12.33
CA SER A 34 18.90 19.34 11.69
C SER A 34 19.41 18.08 10.98
N SER A 35 18.61 17.02 10.80
CA SER A 35 19.07 15.78 10.13
C SER A 35 18.30 15.45 8.86
N THR A 36 19.02 15.03 7.81
CA THR A 36 18.44 14.36 6.63
C THR A 36 17.66 13.13 7.10
N THR A 37 16.38 13.06 6.74
CA THR A 37 15.48 11.95 7.11
C THR A 37 15.32 11.03 5.90
N ILE A 38 15.35 9.71 6.14
CA ILE A 38 15.05 8.68 5.12
C ILE A 38 13.78 7.97 5.57
N HIS A 39 12.77 7.93 4.71
CA HIS A 39 11.53 7.21 4.96
C HIS A 39 11.67 5.76 4.49
N VAL A 40 11.59 4.82 5.44
CA VAL A 40 11.62 3.39 5.14
C VAL A 40 10.23 2.81 5.36
N LEU A 41 9.68 2.16 4.33
CA LEU A 41 8.47 1.34 4.43
C LEU A 41 8.89 -0.13 4.48
N GLN A 42 8.54 -0.82 5.57
CA GLN A 42 8.61 -2.28 5.65
C GLN A 42 7.19 -2.83 5.71
N TRP A 43 6.90 -3.83 4.89
CA TRP A 43 5.57 -4.41 4.83
C TRP A 43 5.54 -5.86 4.33
N ASN A 44 5.07 -6.78 5.17
CA ASN A 44 4.60 -8.09 4.75
C ASN A 44 3.20 -7.94 4.15
N VAL A 45 3.11 -8.12 2.85
CA VAL A 45 1.91 -7.87 2.04
C VAL A 45 0.98 -9.07 1.90
N LEU A 46 1.35 -10.21 2.50
CA LEU A 46 0.67 -11.50 2.43
C LEU A 46 0.57 -12.04 0.99
N ALA A 47 1.33 -13.11 0.72
CA ALA A 47 1.35 -13.76 -0.59
C ALA A 47 -0.05 -14.26 -0.97
N GLN A 48 -0.40 -14.13 -2.25
CA GLN A 48 -1.69 -14.62 -2.75
C GLN A 48 -1.83 -16.14 -2.61
N ALA A 49 -0.74 -16.88 -2.79
CA ALA A 49 -0.72 -18.32 -2.56
C ALA A 49 -1.10 -18.67 -1.11
N LEU A 50 -0.73 -17.83 -0.14
CA LEU A 50 -1.00 -18.03 1.28
C LEU A 50 -2.40 -17.58 1.68
N SER A 51 -2.98 -16.59 0.99
CA SER A 51 -4.30 -16.06 1.31
C SER A 51 -5.42 -17.08 1.13
N TYR A 52 -5.37 -17.89 0.06
CA TYR A 52 -6.39 -18.91 -0.22
C TYR A 52 -6.18 -20.25 0.51
N THR A 53 -4.94 -20.71 0.66
CA THR A 53 -4.68 -22.10 1.10
C THR A 53 -4.30 -22.25 2.57
N LYS A 54 -3.75 -21.20 3.21
CA LYS A 54 -3.21 -21.27 4.59
C LYS A 54 -3.66 -20.16 5.52
N GLY A 55 -4.36 -19.15 5.01
CA GLY A 55 -4.64 -17.92 5.74
C GLY A 55 -5.53 -18.07 6.97
N ASN A 56 -6.37 -19.12 7.06
CA ASN A 56 -7.36 -19.30 8.13
C ASN A 56 -8.08 -17.98 8.52
N PHE A 57 -8.36 -17.14 7.52
CA PHE A 57 -8.95 -15.82 7.71
C PHE A 57 -10.48 -15.95 7.92
N VAL A 58 -10.88 -16.63 8.98
CA VAL A 58 -12.27 -17.01 9.29
C VAL A 58 -13.26 -15.85 9.46
N ARG A 59 -12.76 -14.62 9.57
CA ARG A 59 -13.57 -13.39 9.71
C ARG A 59 -13.53 -12.49 8.48
N VAL A 60 -12.78 -12.86 7.45
CA VAL A 60 -12.58 -12.05 6.25
C VAL A 60 -13.44 -12.64 5.14
N ASN A 61 -14.19 -11.79 4.43
CA ASN A 61 -14.95 -12.23 3.27
C ASN A 61 -13.99 -12.70 2.17
N ASP A 62 -14.31 -13.77 1.46
CA ASP A 62 -13.50 -14.34 0.38
C ASP A 62 -13.19 -13.32 -0.72
N ASP A 63 -14.09 -12.36 -0.90
CA ASP A 63 -13.92 -11.22 -1.78
C ASP A 63 -12.71 -10.33 -1.46
N VAL A 64 -12.22 -10.33 -0.22
CA VAL A 64 -11.15 -9.44 0.27
C VAL A 64 -9.78 -10.13 0.17
N VAL A 65 -9.74 -11.46 0.09
CA VAL A 65 -8.49 -12.20 -0.13
C VAL A 65 -8.07 -12.21 -1.61
N ASP A 66 -8.95 -11.80 -2.53
CA ASP A 66 -8.68 -11.67 -3.96
C ASP A 66 -7.61 -10.62 -4.26
N PHE A 67 -6.56 -11.05 -4.96
CA PHE A 67 -5.45 -10.18 -5.38
C PHE A 67 -5.93 -8.98 -6.18
N GLU A 68 -6.94 -9.15 -7.05
CA GLU A 68 -7.43 -8.08 -7.92
C GLU A 68 -7.95 -6.87 -7.13
N LYS A 69 -8.41 -7.08 -5.90
CA LYS A 69 -8.84 -6.01 -4.99
C LYS A 69 -7.72 -5.56 -4.06
N ARG A 70 -6.89 -6.49 -3.55
CA ARG A 70 -5.77 -6.19 -2.63
C ARG A 70 -4.68 -5.36 -3.30
N LYS A 71 -4.37 -5.61 -4.57
CA LYS A 71 -3.27 -4.94 -5.30
C LYS A 71 -3.41 -3.41 -5.31
N TRP A 72 -4.63 -2.90 -5.45
CA TRP A 72 -4.92 -1.47 -5.41
C TRP A 72 -4.73 -0.85 -4.02
N ARG A 73 -5.08 -1.60 -2.97
CA ARG A 73 -4.83 -1.19 -1.57
C ARG A 73 -3.32 -1.14 -1.29
N ILE A 74 -2.58 -2.14 -1.76
CA ILE A 74 -1.12 -2.19 -1.60
C ILE A 74 -0.48 -0.97 -2.27
N LEU A 75 -0.87 -0.69 -3.52
CA LEU A 75 -0.39 0.46 -4.26
C LEU A 75 -0.75 1.80 -3.58
N GLU A 76 -2.00 1.96 -3.12
CA GLU A 76 -2.43 3.14 -2.37
C GLU A 76 -1.55 3.39 -1.14
N GLN A 77 -1.28 2.36 -0.34
CA GLN A 77 -0.50 2.50 0.89
C GLN A 77 0.96 2.91 0.65
N ILE A 78 1.55 2.46 -0.46
CA ILE A 78 2.92 2.84 -0.87
C ILE A 78 2.92 4.30 -1.35
N ILE A 79 2.01 4.66 -2.27
CA ILE A 79 1.92 6.02 -2.84
C ILE A 79 1.64 7.07 -1.76
N VAL A 80 0.75 6.79 -0.80
CA VAL A 80 0.41 7.72 0.29
C VAL A 80 1.59 7.97 1.22
N ARG A 81 2.45 6.97 1.46
CA ARG A 81 3.60 7.10 2.36
C ARG A 81 4.83 7.70 1.72
N ARG A 82 4.94 7.63 0.38
CA ARG A 82 6.10 8.09 -0.40
C ARG A 82 7.45 7.70 0.25
N PRO A 83 7.69 6.39 0.49
CA PRO A 83 8.95 5.95 1.09
C PRO A 83 10.12 6.17 0.12
N ASP A 84 11.29 6.47 0.67
CA ASP A 84 12.56 6.49 -0.08
C ASP A 84 13.10 5.07 -0.31
N LEU A 85 12.81 4.17 0.63
CA LEU A 85 13.14 2.75 0.56
C LEU A 85 11.92 1.90 0.94
N CYS A 86 11.59 0.92 0.10
CA CYS A 86 10.48 0.00 0.33
C CYS A 86 10.99 -1.45 0.41
N ALA A 87 10.76 -2.11 1.54
CA ALA A 87 11.06 -3.52 1.78
C ALA A 87 9.76 -4.31 1.91
N LEU A 88 9.50 -5.22 0.98
CA LEU A 88 8.28 -6.02 0.92
C LEU A 88 8.60 -7.50 1.12
N GLU A 89 7.88 -8.17 2.02
CA GLU A 89 7.92 -9.63 2.19
C GLU A 89 6.63 -10.29 1.69
N GLU A 90 6.72 -11.57 1.34
CA GLU A 90 5.60 -12.39 0.82
C GLU A 90 4.95 -11.82 -0.46
N MET A 91 5.76 -11.25 -1.36
CA MET A 91 5.30 -10.85 -2.70
C MET A 91 5.50 -11.97 -3.72
N ASP A 92 4.42 -12.58 -4.18
CA ASP A 92 4.42 -13.65 -5.20
C ASP A 92 3.99 -13.17 -6.61
N ILE A 93 3.54 -11.91 -6.76
CA ILE A 93 3.04 -11.33 -8.03
C ILE A 93 3.74 -10.00 -8.35
N PHE A 94 5.01 -9.84 -7.95
CA PHE A 94 5.75 -8.58 -8.09
C PHE A 94 5.86 -8.10 -9.56
N ASN A 95 6.42 -8.94 -10.44
CA ASN A 95 6.69 -8.58 -11.84
C ASN A 95 5.43 -8.34 -12.67
N CYS A 96 4.32 -8.98 -12.32
CA CYS A 96 3.08 -8.83 -13.07
C CYS A 96 2.36 -7.52 -12.75
N PHE A 97 2.57 -6.93 -11.57
CA PHE A 97 1.80 -5.76 -11.12
C PHE A 97 2.67 -4.60 -10.63
N LEU A 98 3.41 -4.78 -9.54
CA LEU A 98 4.12 -3.67 -8.88
C LEU A 98 5.18 -3.05 -9.77
N GLU A 99 5.93 -3.87 -10.52
CA GLU A 99 6.96 -3.40 -11.45
C GLU A 99 6.39 -2.51 -12.58
N ASN A 100 5.14 -2.78 -13.01
CA ASN A 100 4.49 -2.07 -14.11
C ASN A 100 3.71 -0.84 -13.64
N GLU A 101 3.11 -0.91 -12.46
CA GLU A 101 2.23 0.15 -11.95
C GLU A 101 2.96 1.21 -11.14
N LEU A 102 3.94 0.84 -10.31
CA LEU A 102 4.62 1.77 -9.40
C LEU A 102 5.32 2.93 -10.14
N PRO A 103 6.06 2.71 -11.25
CA PRO A 103 6.74 3.79 -11.97
C PRO A 103 5.81 4.86 -12.55
N LYS A 104 4.50 4.56 -12.68
CA LYS A 104 3.51 5.54 -13.17
C LYS A 104 3.23 6.64 -12.14
N TYR A 105 3.58 6.42 -10.87
CA TYR A 105 3.21 7.28 -9.75
C TYR A 105 4.42 7.91 -9.02
N GLY A 106 5.63 7.68 -9.53
CA GLY A 106 6.90 8.23 -9.03
C GLY A 106 7.82 7.14 -8.50
#